data_AF-A0A1H1TJG1-F1
#
_entry.id   AF-A0A1H1TJG1-F1
#
_cell.length_a   1.000
_cell.length_b   1.000
_cell.length_c   1.000
_cell.angle_alpha   90.00
_cell.angle_beta   90.00
_cell.angle_gamma   90.00
#
_symmetry.space_group_name_H-M   'P 1'
#
loop_
_entity.id
_entity.type
_entity.pdbx_description
1 polymer ?
#
loop_
_entity_poly.entity_id
_entity_poly.type
_entity_poly.pdbx_seq_one_letter_code
_entity_poly.pdbx_strand_id
1 'polypeptide(L)'
;MIYTNTNQFVLIIKILNRLWLFFIMLLMVVFDASSQEVRLLEGEILSDSISPSNIHIVNLDLENGTTSDSSGKFQIYAAKGDRILFSSVQFENREILITQKMYNSGYIVFTLIPARNELDEIQLDDISLSGRLSEDITRMPKSNYEKLGWSFPKPRRTSLELTSHSAYNGGNITTLINSINGTFKSLEKSEKNNQTSILVNKGLNLVGKSFFINHLEIDEDEIINFLFFCSEDARYKELLFRESGLKLSQFFEKKVDSFKELRELD
;
A
#
# COMPACT_ATOMS: atom_id res chain seq x y z
N MET A 1 -13.64 -86.98 32.21
CA MET A 1 -14.31 -85.77 32.76
C MET A 1 -13.66 -84.50 32.18
N ILE A 2 -13.57 -84.38 30.84
CA ILE A 2 -12.85 -83.27 30.15
C ILE A 2 -13.77 -82.57 29.11
N TYR A 3 -14.76 -83.28 28.55
CA TYR A 3 -15.70 -82.78 27.54
C TYR A 3 -16.71 -81.73 28.02
N THR A 4 -16.96 -81.63 29.34
CA THR A 4 -17.88 -80.61 29.89
C THR A 4 -17.25 -79.21 29.92
N ASN A 5 -15.92 -79.13 29.95
CA ASN A 5 -15.20 -77.88 30.11
C ASN A 5 -15.13 -77.09 28.78
N THR A 6 -14.87 -77.78 27.66
CA THR A 6 -14.79 -77.15 26.33
C THR A 6 -16.12 -76.52 25.89
N ASN A 7 -17.26 -77.15 26.15
CA ASN A 7 -18.57 -76.59 25.83
C ASN A 7 -18.90 -75.34 26.65
N GLN A 8 -18.47 -75.27 27.91
CA GLN A 8 -18.63 -74.05 28.72
C GLN A 8 -17.74 -72.91 28.22
N PHE A 9 -16.50 -73.18 27.85
CA PHE A 9 -15.61 -72.16 27.25
C PHE A 9 -16.19 -71.60 25.95
N VAL A 10 -16.72 -72.45 25.07
CA VAL A 10 -17.38 -72.01 23.82
C VAL A 10 -18.63 -71.17 24.11
N LEU A 11 -19.40 -71.52 25.14
CA LEU A 11 -20.58 -70.75 25.56
C LEU A 11 -20.19 -69.37 26.08
N ILE A 12 -19.15 -69.27 26.91
CA ILE A 12 -18.63 -68.01 27.46
C ILE A 12 -18.14 -67.10 26.33
N ILE A 13 -17.37 -67.62 25.36
CA ILE A 13 -16.90 -66.84 24.21
C ILE A 13 -18.08 -66.31 23.37
N LYS A 14 -19.11 -67.13 23.15
CA LYS A 14 -20.33 -66.69 22.45
C LYS A 14 -21.07 -65.57 23.20
N ILE A 15 -21.14 -65.64 24.54
CA ILE A 15 -21.75 -64.61 25.38
C ILE A 15 -20.93 -63.31 25.34
N LEU A 16 -19.61 -63.38 25.47
CA LEU A 16 -18.73 -62.21 25.36
C LEU A 16 -18.83 -61.55 23.97
N ASN A 17 -18.85 -62.34 22.89
CA ASN A 17 -19.03 -61.78 21.54
C ASN A 17 -20.39 -61.10 21.38
N ARG A 18 -21.47 -61.66 21.95
CA ARG A 18 -22.80 -61.05 21.89
C ARG A 18 -22.88 -59.75 22.71
N LEU A 19 -22.22 -59.70 23.87
CA LEU A 19 -22.09 -58.48 24.68
C LEU A 19 -21.24 -57.41 23.97
N TRP A 20 -20.15 -57.81 23.31
CA TRP A 20 -19.30 -56.91 22.55
C TRP A 20 -20.02 -56.30 21.34
N LEU A 21 -20.79 -57.12 20.61
CA LEU A 21 -21.65 -56.66 19.53
C LEU A 21 -22.73 -55.68 20.03
N PHE A 22 -23.33 -55.96 21.20
CA PHE A 22 -24.30 -55.04 21.82
C PHE A 22 -23.66 -53.72 22.25
N PHE A 23 -22.43 -53.75 22.78
CA PHE A 23 -21.68 -52.55 23.14
C PHE A 23 -21.34 -51.71 21.90
N ILE A 24 -20.93 -52.32 20.79
CA ILE A 24 -20.69 -51.61 19.52
C ILE A 24 -21.98 -50.99 18.98
N MET A 25 -23.10 -51.73 19.04
CA MET A 25 -24.40 -51.20 18.63
C MET A 25 -24.81 -49.99 19.47
N LEU A 26 -24.61 -50.05 20.80
CA LEU A 26 -24.87 -48.93 21.71
C LEU A 26 -23.97 -47.73 21.39
N LEU A 27 -22.70 -47.99 21.07
CA LEU A 27 -21.74 -46.94 20.72
C LEU A 27 -22.17 -46.20 19.44
N MET A 28 -22.69 -46.90 18.43
CA MET A 28 -23.19 -46.28 17.20
C MET A 28 -24.41 -45.37 17.41
N VAL A 29 -25.33 -45.73 18.32
CA VAL A 29 -26.51 -44.89 18.63
C VAL A 29 -26.14 -43.56 19.29
N VAL A 30 -25.02 -43.49 20.02
CA VAL A 30 -24.57 -42.24 20.66
C VAL A 30 -23.95 -41.26 19.66
N PHE A 31 -23.37 -41.74 18.55
CA PHE A 31 -22.76 -40.87 17.53
C PHE A 31 -23.80 -40.07 16.72
N ASP A 32 -24.98 -40.64 16.45
CA ASP A 32 -26.04 -39.94 15.69
C ASP A 32 -26.63 -38.74 16.47
N ALA A 33 -26.51 -38.72 17.80
CA ALA A 33 -27.07 -37.65 18.63
C ALA A 33 -26.27 -36.33 18.61
N SER A 34 -25.11 -36.29 17.92
CA SER A 34 -24.22 -35.12 17.89
C SER A 34 -24.11 -34.44 16.52
N SER A 35 -25.02 -34.73 15.59
CA SER A 35 -25.05 -34.03 14.29
C SER A 35 -25.68 -32.63 14.46
N GLN A 36 -24.89 -31.58 14.20
CA GLN A 36 -25.40 -30.22 14.10
C GLN A 36 -26.15 -30.08 12.78
N GLU A 37 -27.48 -29.87 12.86
CA GLU A 37 -28.31 -29.75 11.67
C GLU A 37 -28.01 -28.43 10.94
N VAL A 38 -27.44 -28.53 9.74
CA VAL A 38 -27.14 -27.37 8.89
C VAL A 38 -28.41 -26.96 8.14
N ARG A 39 -28.76 -25.68 8.18
CA ARG A 39 -29.94 -25.12 7.50
C ARG A 39 -29.56 -23.91 6.64
N LEU A 40 -30.29 -23.71 5.55
CA LEU A 40 -30.21 -22.46 4.78
C LEU A 40 -30.90 -21.33 5.56
N LEU A 41 -30.15 -20.30 5.91
CA LEU A 41 -30.64 -19.09 6.56
C LEU A 41 -30.66 -17.96 5.55
N GLU A 42 -31.72 -17.16 5.58
CA GLU A 42 -31.81 -15.93 4.81
C GLU A 42 -31.42 -14.74 5.70
N GLY A 43 -30.94 -13.65 5.10
CA GLY A 43 -30.65 -12.46 5.88
C GLY A 43 -30.60 -11.18 5.07
N GLU A 44 -30.57 -10.07 5.80
CA GLU A 44 -30.51 -8.72 5.27
C GLU A 44 -29.50 -7.89 6.08
N ILE A 45 -28.61 -7.23 5.35
CA ILE A 45 -27.61 -6.32 5.87
C ILE A 45 -28.14 -4.90 5.77
N LEU A 46 -28.23 -4.22 6.90
CA LEU A 46 -28.61 -2.82 7.00
C LEU A 46 -27.36 -1.94 7.09
N SER A 47 -27.44 -0.75 6.51
CA SER A 47 -26.37 0.26 6.54
C SER A 47 -26.99 1.65 6.47
N ASP A 48 -26.47 2.57 7.28
CA ASP A 48 -27.03 3.93 7.42
C ASP A 48 -26.59 4.89 6.29
N SER A 49 -25.48 4.60 5.60
CA SER A 49 -24.84 5.59 4.72
C SER A 49 -24.33 5.05 3.38
N ILE A 50 -24.06 3.74 3.28
CA ILE A 50 -23.46 3.12 2.09
C ILE A 50 -24.29 1.91 1.68
N SER A 51 -24.46 1.68 0.37
CA SER A 51 -25.16 0.50 -0.15
C SER A 51 -24.51 -0.80 0.37
N PRO A 52 -25.25 -1.72 1.03
CA PRO A 52 -24.73 -2.97 1.57
C PRO A 52 -24.58 -4.07 0.49
N SER A 53 -24.04 -3.73 -0.67
CA SER A 53 -23.90 -4.64 -1.82
C SER A 53 -22.52 -5.27 -1.91
N ASN A 54 -22.43 -6.51 -2.43
CA ASN A 54 -21.17 -7.24 -2.64
C ASN A 54 -20.35 -7.45 -1.36
N ILE A 55 -21.01 -7.63 -0.22
CA ILE A 55 -20.33 -7.95 1.05
C ILE A 55 -20.06 -9.46 1.07
N HIS A 56 -18.84 -9.85 1.40
CA HIS A 56 -18.47 -11.27 1.56
C HIS A 56 -18.97 -11.78 2.91
N ILE A 57 -19.74 -12.86 2.86
CA ILE A 57 -20.38 -13.47 4.02
C ILE A 57 -19.90 -14.91 4.08
N VAL A 58 -19.13 -15.25 5.10
CA VAL A 58 -18.45 -16.55 5.21
C VAL A 58 -18.79 -17.19 6.53
N ASN A 59 -19.28 -18.41 6.50
CA ASN A 59 -19.35 -19.28 7.66
C ASN A 59 -17.95 -19.86 7.91
N LEU A 60 -17.34 -19.48 9.02
CA LEU A 60 -15.97 -19.87 9.37
C LEU A 60 -15.86 -21.34 9.80
N ASP A 61 -16.95 -21.93 10.28
CA ASP A 61 -16.96 -23.30 10.78
C ASP A 61 -17.29 -24.32 9.67
N LEU A 62 -18.12 -23.93 8.69
CA LEU A 62 -18.46 -24.75 7.50
C LEU A 62 -17.62 -24.43 6.26
N GLU A 63 -16.75 -23.43 6.32
CA GLU A 63 -15.94 -22.92 5.19
C GLU A 63 -16.76 -22.59 3.93
N ASN A 64 -18.02 -22.18 4.12
CA ASN A 64 -18.94 -21.86 3.04
C ASN A 64 -19.22 -20.36 3.00
N GLY A 65 -19.30 -19.77 1.80
CA GLY A 65 -19.48 -18.33 1.64
C GLY A 65 -20.43 -17.94 0.53
N THR A 66 -20.96 -16.73 0.65
CA THR A 66 -21.87 -16.08 -0.29
C THR A 66 -21.57 -14.58 -0.34
N THR A 67 -22.27 -13.85 -1.21
CA THR A 67 -22.20 -12.38 -1.28
C THR A 67 -23.59 -11.77 -1.17
N SER A 68 -23.66 -10.55 -0.62
CA SER A 68 -24.92 -9.80 -0.60
C SER A 68 -25.29 -9.23 -1.97
N ASP A 69 -26.59 -9.17 -2.26
CA ASP A 69 -27.14 -8.54 -3.46
C ASP A 69 -27.19 -7.00 -3.36
N SER A 70 -27.73 -6.33 -4.39
CA SER A 70 -27.87 -4.86 -4.41
C SER A 70 -28.76 -4.29 -3.30
N SER A 71 -29.62 -5.11 -2.70
CA SER A 71 -30.50 -4.75 -1.59
C SER A 71 -29.97 -5.16 -0.21
N GLY A 72 -28.76 -5.74 -0.15
CA GLY A 72 -28.17 -6.23 1.10
C GLY A 72 -28.67 -7.60 1.53
N LYS A 73 -29.44 -8.32 0.70
CA LYS A 73 -29.96 -9.65 1.03
C LYS A 73 -28.97 -10.75 0.68
N PHE A 74 -29.00 -11.82 1.46
CA PHE A 74 -28.12 -12.98 1.28
C PHE A 74 -28.76 -14.27 1.77
N GLN A 75 -28.21 -15.41 1.34
CA GLN A 75 -28.58 -16.74 1.80
C GLN A 75 -27.32 -17.56 2.08
N ILE A 76 -27.22 -18.13 3.28
CA ILE A 76 -26.04 -18.90 3.72
C ILE A 76 -26.43 -20.14 4.50
N TYR A 77 -25.71 -21.23 4.31
CA TYR A 77 -25.86 -22.44 5.13
C TYR A 77 -25.13 -22.28 6.46
N ALA A 78 -25.84 -22.49 7.57
CA ALA A 78 -25.28 -22.44 8.90
C ALA A 78 -26.01 -23.35 9.88
N ALA A 79 -25.28 -23.84 10.88
CA ALA A 79 -25.80 -24.50 12.05
C ALA A 79 -25.82 -23.56 13.26
N LYS A 80 -26.55 -23.98 14.31
CA LYS A 80 -26.55 -23.26 15.58
C LYS A 80 -25.16 -23.31 16.22
N GLY A 81 -24.63 -22.14 16.55
CA GLY A 81 -23.31 -22.00 17.16
C GLY A 81 -22.19 -21.63 16.19
N ASP A 82 -22.46 -21.68 14.88
CA ASP A 82 -21.51 -21.28 13.85
C ASP A 82 -21.21 -19.78 13.90
N ARG A 83 -20.02 -19.42 13.43
CA ARG A 83 -19.54 -18.05 13.29
C ARG A 83 -19.62 -17.59 11.85
N ILE A 84 -20.34 -16.50 11.63
CA ILE A 84 -20.47 -15.86 10.32
C ILE A 84 -19.66 -14.57 10.31
N LEU A 85 -18.69 -14.48 9.40
CA LEU A 85 -17.89 -13.30 9.12
C LEU A 85 -18.50 -12.50 7.96
N PHE A 86 -18.75 -11.22 8.20
CA PHE A 86 -19.06 -10.23 7.19
C PHE A 86 -17.81 -9.40 6.92
N SER A 87 -17.35 -9.35 5.67
CA SER A 87 -16.17 -8.58 5.28
C SER A 87 -16.35 -7.83 3.96
N SER A 88 -15.81 -6.61 3.92
CA SER A 88 -15.82 -5.74 2.75
C SER A 88 -14.72 -4.68 2.91
N VAL A 89 -14.31 -4.05 1.81
CA VAL A 89 -13.41 -2.88 1.85
C VAL A 89 -14.12 -1.65 2.43
N GLN A 90 -15.44 -1.57 2.28
CA GLN A 90 -16.23 -0.39 2.62
C GLN A 90 -16.79 -0.41 4.05
N PHE A 91 -16.75 -1.56 4.72
CA PHE A 91 -17.37 -1.78 6.02
C PHE A 91 -16.36 -2.40 6.98
N GLU A 92 -16.53 -2.14 8.28
CA GLU A 92 -15.74 -2.85 9.29
C GLU A 92 -16.08 -4.33 9.28
N ASN A 93 -15.05 -5.19 9.29
CA ASN A 93 -15.24 -6.62 9.42
C ASN A 93 -15.94 -6.92 10.76
N ARG A 94 -16.97 -7.76 10.72
CA ARG A 94 -17.74 -8.18 11.89
C ARG A 94 -18.04 -9.66 11.85
N GLU A 95 -17.89 -10.28 13.00
CA GLU A 95 -18.21 -11.69 13.23
C GLU A 95 -19.43 -11.78 14.15
N ILE A 96 -20.37 -12.66 13.81
CA ILE A 96 -21.54 -12.95 14.64
C ILE A 96 -21.63 -14.45 14.90
N LEU A 97 -22.21 -14.81 16.05
CA LEU A 97 -22.50 -16.19 16.41
C LEU A 97 -23.98 -16.49 16.16
N ILE A 98 -24.28 -17.59 15.46
CA ILE A 98 -25.65 -18.00 15.17
C ILE A 98 -26.36 -18.46 16.44
N THR A 99 -27.22 -17.59 16.97
CA THR A 99 -28.03 -17.88 18.16
C THR A 99 -29.20 -18.80 17.83
N GLN A 100 -29.73 -19.49 18.85
CA GLN A 100 -30.92 -20.35 18.69
C GLN A 100 -32.12 -19.59 18.11
N LYS A 101 -32.31 -18.31 18.49
CA LYS A 101 -33.41 -17.49 17.99
C LYS A 101 -33.30 -17.26 16.49
N MET A 102 -32.10 -16.93 16.02
CA MET A 102 -31.81 -16.69 14.60
C MET A 102 -32.01 -17.98 13.79
N TYR A 103 -31.42 -19.08 14.27
CA TYR A 103 -31.56 -20.40 13.65
C TYR A 103 -33.04 -20.85 13.54
N ASN A 104 -33.82 -20.68 14.62
CA ASN A 104 -35.23 -21.04 14.63
C ASN A 104 -36.06 -20.14 13.71
N SER A 105 -35.77 -18.84 13.69
CA SER A 105 -36.47 -17.89 12.80
C SER A 105 -36.12 -18.07 11.33
N GLY A 106 -34.97 -18.67 11.02
CA GLY A 106 -34.46 -18.79 9.66
C GLY A 106 -33.96 -17.48 9.05
N TYR A 107 -33.97 -16.38 9.81
CA TYR A 107 -33.73 -15.03 9.31
C TYR A 107 -32.71 -14.26 10.16
N ILE A 108 -31.76 -13.59 9.49
CA ILE A 108 -30.68 -12.82 10.11
C ILE A 108 -30.79 -11.36 9.66
N VAL A 109 -30.91 -10.43 10.62
CA VAL A 109 -30.78 -8.99 10.34
C VAL A 109 -29.56 -8.48 11.08
N PHE A 110 -28.67 -7.80 10.37
CA PHE A 110 -27.47 -7.24 10.95
C PHE A 110 -27.12 -5.88 10.35
N THR A 111 -26.57 -4.98 11.15
CA THR A 111 -26.20 -3.62 10.71
C THR A 111 -24.69 -3.51 10.66
N LEU A 112 -24.13 -3.19 9.49
CA LEU A 112 -22.71 -2.95 9.32
C LEU A 112 -22.39 -1.46 9.39
N ILE A 113 -21.27 -1.16 10.03
CA ILE A 113 -20.76 0.20 10.16
C ILE A 113 -19.73 0.42 9.04
N PRO A 114 -19.87 1.51 8.25
CA PRO A 114 -18.87 1.88 7.25
C PRO A 114 -17.46 1.95 7.85
N ALA A 115 -16.49 1.36 7.17
CA ALA A 115 -15.10 1.47 7.55
C ALA A 115 -14.66 2.92 7.36
N ARG A 116 -14.32 3.59 8.47
CA ARG A 116 -13.70 4.91 8.41
C ARG A 116 -12.20 4.71 8.25
N ASN A 117 -11.65 5.12 7.11
CA ASN A 117 -10.21 5.32 6.99
C ASN A 117 -9.84 6.58 7.76
N GLU A 118 -9.62 6.44 9.07
CA GLU A 118 -8.93 7.48 9.82
C GLU A 118 -7.46 7.45 9.36
N LEU A 119 -7.06 8.47 8.61
CA LEU A 119 -5.65 8.75 8.46
C LEU A 119 -5.13 9.05 9.87
N ASP A 120 -4.05 8.37 10.28
CA ASP A 120 -3.38 8.69 11.54
C ASP A 120 -3.23 10.20 11.62
N GLU A 121 -3.83 10.80 12.65
CA GLU A 121 -3.70 12.22 12.90
C GLU A 121 -2.19 12.48 13.09
N ILE A 122 -1.59 13.13 12.11
CA ILE A 122 -0.24 13.64 12.27
C ILE A 122 -0.40 14.74 13.31
N GLN A 123 -0.10 14.43 14.57
CA GLN A 123 0.25 15.45 15.52
C GLN A 123 1.43 16.18 14.89
N LEU A 124 1.13 17.32 14.28
CA LEU A 124 2.10 18.38 14.14
C LEU A 124 2.36 18.83 15.57
N ASP A 125 3.11 18.02 16.34
CA ASP A 125 3.90 18.57 17.43
C ASP A 125 4.57 19.79 16.85
N ASP A 126 4.54 20.91 17.57
CA ASP A 126 5.16 22.17 17.17
C ASP A 126 6.63 21.94 16.80
N ILE A 127 6.92 21.51 15.56
CA ILE A 127 8.28 21.45 15.03
C ILE A 127 8.59 22.91 14.68
N SER A 128 8.80 23.72 15.71
CA SER A 128 9.38 25.04 15.58
C SER A 128 10.76 24.83 14.97
N LEU A 129 10.85 25.06 13.66
CA LEU A 129 12.10 24.97 12.92
C LEU A 129 13.08 25.96 13.56
N SER A 130 14.22 25.46 14.03
CA SER A 130 15.27 26.29 14.61
C SER A 130 15.93 27.19 13.55
N GLY A 131 15.67 26.91 12.26
CA GLY A 131 16.34 27.53 11.12
C GLY A 131 17.72 26.92 10.86
N ARG A 132 18.11 25.89 11.63
CA ARG A 132 19.37 25.16 11.47
C ARG A 132 19.05 23.75 11.02
N LEU A 133 19.19 23.52 9.71
CA LEU A 133 18.85 22.25 9.05
C LEU A 133 19.47 21.02 9.73
N SER A 134 20.72 21.13 10.22
CA SER A 134 21.40 20.04 10.92
C SER A 134 20.72 19.62 12.22
N GLU A 135 20.08 20.56 12.92
CA GLU A 135 19.36 20.30 14.17
C GLU A 135 17.93 19.86 13.87
N ASP A 136 17.28 20.47 12.89
CA ASP A 136 15.89 20.19 12.52
C ASP A 136 15.72 18.79 11.91
N ILE A 137 16.69 18.29 11.11
CA ILE A 137 16.65 16.92 10.55
C ILE A 137 16.53 15.86 11.64
N THR A 138 17.17 16.06 12.80
CA THR A 138 17.12 15.09 13.90
C THR A 138 15.76 14.99 14.59
N ARG A 139 14.93 16.02 14.42
CA ARG A 139 13.57 16.10 14.98
C ARG A 139 12.50 15.65 14.00
N MET A 140 12.86 15.38 12.74
CA MET A 140 11.90 14.92 11.74
C MET A 140 11.46 13.48 12.05
N PRO A 141 10.16 13.16 11.87
CA PRO A 141 9.67 11.81 12.05
C PRO A 141 10.36 10.88 11.03
N LYS A 142 10.80 9.72 11.53
CA LYS A 142 11.39 8.68 10.69
C LYS A 142 10.37 8.19 9.66
N SER A 143 10.85 7.96 8.44
CA SER A 143 10.03 7.37 7.38
C SER A 143 9.63 5.93 7.73
N ASN A 144 8.58 5.41 7.08
CA ASN A 144 8.15 4.01 7.29
C ASN A 144 9.26 3.01 6.92
N TYR A 145 10.08 3.32 5.92
CA TYR A 145 11.24 2.48 5.54
C TYR A 145 12.25 2.39 6.68
N GLU A 146 12.58 3.53 7.32
CA GLU A 146 13.50 3.56 8.47
C GLU A 146 12.92 2.85 9.69
N LYS A 147 11.62 3.03 9.97
CA LYS A 147 10.92 2.33 11.07
C LYS A 147 10.95 0.80 10.89
N LEU A 148 10.83 0.34 9.64
CA LEU A 148 10.81 -1.08 9.28
C LEU A 148 12.21 -1.67 9.02
N GLY A 149 13.27 -0.84 9.07
CA GLY A 149 14.64 -1.26 8.72
C GLY A 149 14.81 -1.63 7.25
N TRP A 150 13.91 -1.15 6.37
CA TRP A 150 13.97 -1.40 4.95
C TRP A 150 14.86 -0.38 4.24
N SER A 151 15.61 -0.85 3.25
CA SER A 151 16.34 0.03 2.35
C SER A 151 15.35 0.91 1.57
N PHE A 152 15.70 2.19 1.44
CA PHE A 152 14.98 3.08 0.54
C PHE A 152 14.99 2.54 -0.89
N PRO A 153 13.85 2.60 -1.61
CA PRO A 153 13.82 2.21 -3.01
C PRO A 153 14.81 3.06 -3.80
N LYS A 154 15.62 2.40 -4.65
CA LYS A 154 16.51 3.14 -5.54
C LYS A 154 15.66 3.92 -6.55
N PRO A 155 16.02 5.18 -6.86
CA PRO A 155 15.33 5.92 -7.89
C PRO A 155 15.41 5.16 -9.22
N ARG A 156 14.33 5.22 -10.01
CA ARG A 156 14.34 4.65 -11.36
C ARG A 156 15.34 5.42 -12.21
N ARG A 157 16.09 4.71 -13.06
CA ARG A 157 16.99 5.34 -14.01
C ARG A 157 16.20 6.23 -14.97
N THR A 158 16.78 7.37 -15.30
CA THR A 158 16.21 8.25 -16.33
C THR A 158 16.36 7.62 -17.72
N SER A 159 15.58 8.08 -18.69
CA SER A 159 15.70 7.63 -20.09
C SER A 159 17.12 7.84 -20.62
N LEU A 160 17.72 9.01 -20.32
CA LEU A 160 19.10 9.33 -20.71
C LEU A 160 20.13 8.36 -20.09
N GLU A 161 19.99 8.04 -18.81
CA GLU A 161 20.87 7.07 -18.14
C GLU A 161 20.75 5.67 -18.74
N LEU A 162 19.53 5.24 -19.09
CA LEU A 162 19.30 3.96 -19.76
C LEU A 162 19.93 3.94 -21.15
N THR A 163 19.72 4.99 -21.95
CA THR A 163 20.31 5.11 -23.29
C THR A 163 21.83 5.16 -23.23
N SER A 164 22.41 5.92 -22.31
CA SER A 164 23.86 5.98 -22.08
C SER A 164 24.39 4.59 -21.70
N HIS A 165 23.76 3.93 -20.71
CA HIS A 165 24.15 2.58 -20.30
C HIS A 165 24.12 1.57 -21.45
N SER A 166 23.07 1.57 -22.27
CA SER A 166 22.96 0.68 -23.43
C SER A 166 23.97 1.02 -24.53
N ALA A 167 24.28 2.30 -24.74
CA ALA A 167 25.23 2.72 -25.76
C ALA A 167 26.67 2.32 -25.41
N TYR A 168 27.05 2.42 -24.14
CA TYR A 168 28.39 2.05 -23.66
C TYR A 168 28.55 0.54 -23.38
N ASN A 169 27.48 -0.15 -22.94
CA ASN A 169 27.52 -1.57 -22.55
C ASN A 169 26.77 -2.51 -23.49
N GLY A 170 26.41 -2.07 -24.70
CA GLY A 170 25.65 -2.87 -25.66
C GLY A 170 26.44 -4.01 -26.33
N GLY A 171 27.72 -4.22 -25.98
CA GLY A 171 28.63 -5.19 -26.59
C GLY A 171 29.49 -4.63 -27.74
N ASN A 172 30.47 -5.41 -28.22
CA ASN A 172 31.53 -4.90 -29.10
C ASN A 172 31.02 -4.32 -30.43
N ILE A 173 30.03 -4.96 -31.07
CA ILE A 173 29.51 -4.54 -32.38
C ILE A 173 28.70 -3.25 -32.26
N THR A 174 27.85 -3.14 -31.24
CA THR A 174 26.99 -1.97 -31.03
C THR A 174 27.81 -0.76 -30.58
N THR A 175 28.80 -0.94 -29.71
CA THR A 175 29.74 0.12 -29.30
C THR A 175 30.54 0.66 -30.50
N LEU A 176 30.95 -0.21 -31.43
CA LEU A 176 31.63 0.21 -32.67
C LEU A 176 30.70 1.03 -33.59
N ILE A 177 29.45 0.58 -33.78
CA ILE A 177 28.47 1.33 -34.58
C ILE A 177 28.20 2.71 -33.94
N ASN A 178 28.07 2.75 -32.62
CA ASN A 178 27.84 3.99 -31.86
C ASN A 178 29.02 4.97 -31.90
N SER A 179 30.26 4.47 -32.01
CA SER A 179 31.44 5.33 -32.13
C SER A 179 31.54 5.98 -33.52
N ILE A 180 31.17 5.25 -34.56
CA ILE A 180 31.21 5.72 -35.95
C ILE A 180 30.07 6.71 -36.22
N ASN A 181 28.86 6.42 -35.75
CA ASN A 181 27.67 7.23 -36.05
C ASN A 181 27.52 8.48 -35.16
N GLY A 182 28.49 8.76 -34.27
CA GLY A 182 28.48 9.96 -33.42
C GLY A 182 27.55 9.88 -32.21
N THR A 183 26.98 8.72 -31.91
CA THR A 183 26.06 8.50 -30.78
C THR A 183 26.69 8.92 -29.46
N PHE A 184 27.96 8.60 -29.21
CA PHE A 184 28.64 9.00 -27.98
C PHE A 184 28.77 10.52 -27.84
N LYS A 185 29.06 11.24 -28.93
CA LYS A 185 29.13 12.72 -28.89
C LYS A 185 27.77 13.34 -28.59
N SER A 186 26.70 12.77 -29.15
CA SER A 186 25.33 13.21 -28.87
C SER A 186 24.92 12.94 -27.42
N LEU A 187 25.29 11.77 -26.88
CA LEU A 187 25.02 11.42 -25.49
C LEU A 187 25.80 12.31 -24.52
N GLU A 188 27.08 12.54 -24.76
CA GLU A 188 27.90 13.46 -23.95
C GLU A 188 27.30 14.87 -23.94
N LYS A 189 26.86 15.37 -25.10
CA LYS A 189 26.16 16.66 -25.19
C LYS A 189 24.85 16.65 -24.41
N SER A 190 24.08 15.56 -24.50
CA SER A 190 22.80 15.42 -23.78
C SER A 190 23.01 15.36 -22.27
N GLU A 191 24.07 14.69 -21.79
CA GLU A 191 24.46 14.63 -20.39
C GLU A 191 24.88 16.01 -19.87
N LYS A 192 25.70 16.75 -20.61
CA LYS A 192 26.08 18.14 -20.27
C LYS A 192 24.86 19.07 -20.19
N ASN A 193 23.95 18.96 -21.16
CA ASN A 193 22.71 19.73 -21.16
C ASN A 193 21.83 19.37 -19.94
N ASN A 194 21.67 18.07 -19.64
CA ASN A 194 20.90 17.62 -18.50
C ASN A 194 21.49 18.10 -17.16
N GLN A 195 22.82 18.04 -17.00
CA GLN A 195 23.50 18.58 -15.82
C GLN A 195 23.25 20.08 -15.66
N THR A 196 23.31 20.83 -16.76
CA THR A 196 23.03 22.27 -16.75
C THR A 196 21.58 22.54 -16.34
N SER A 197 20.62 21.82 -16.92
CA SER A 197 19.20 21.91 -16.53
C SER A 197 18.97 21.57 -15.06
N ILE A 198 19.65 20.57 -14.51
CA ILE A 198 19.56 20.22 -13.08
C ILE A 198 20.08 21.36 -12.21
N LEU A 199 21.22 21.99 -12.58
CA LEU A 199 21.77 23.12 -11.83
C LEU A 199 20.85 24.35 -11.87
N VAL A 200 20.28 24.65 -13.03
CA VAL A 200 19.30 25.73 -13.23
C VAL A 200 18.08 25.50 -12.35
N ASN A 201 17.47 24.30 -12.42
CA ASN A 201 16.29 23.96 -11.62
C ASN A 201 16.59 23.88 -10.12
N LYS A 202 17.82 23.52 -9.72
CA LYS A 202 18.21 23.52 -8.30
C LYS A 202 18.11 24.93 -7.70
N GLY A 203 18.52 25.96 -8.43
CA GLY A 203 18.40 27.36 -7.98
C GLY A 203 16.95 27.80 -7.82
N LEU A 204 16.10 27.42 -8.78
CA LEU A 204 14.65 27.65 -8.69
C LEU A 204 14.05 26.99 -7.44
N ASN A 205 14.38 25.72 -7.19
CA ASN A 205 13.83 24.95 -6.07
C ASN A 205 14.29 25.46 -4.70
N LEU A 206 15.53 25.96 -4.59
CA LEU A 206 16.08 26.46 -3.33
C LEU A 206 15.48 27.79 -2.89
N VAL A 207 15.10 28.65 -3.84
CA VAL A 207 14.60 30.00 -3.57
C VAL A 207 13.07 30.07 -3.71
N GLY A 208 12.49 29.21 -4.53
CA GLY A 208 11.07 29.14 -4.79
C GLY A 208 10.63 30.07 -5.91
N LYS A 209 9.64 29.63 -6.70
CA LYS A 209 9.13 30.35 -7.87
C LYS A 209 8.56 31.73 -7.54
N SER A 210 7.90 31.85 -6.38
CA SER A 210 7.26 33.11 -5.93
C SER A 210 8.24 34.26 -5.77
N PHE A 211 9.48 34.00 -5.40
CA PHE A 211 10.52 35.02 -5.32
C PHE A 211 10.81 35.65 -6.69
N PHE A 212 10.94 34.83 -7.74
CA PHE A 212 11.24 35.35 -9.08
C PHE A 212 10.08 36.17 -9.64
N ILE A 213 8.84 35.73 -9.43
CA ILE A 213 7.65 36.43 -9.95
C ILE A 213 7.36 37.69 -9.13
N ASN A 214 7.27 37.56 -7.80
CA ASN A 214 6.73 38.64 -6.96
C ASN A 214 7.80 39.65 -6.52
N HIS A 215 9.07 39.22 -6.42
CA HIS A 215 10.15 40.08 -5.90
C HIS A 215 11.11 40.55 -6.99
N LEU A 216 11.46 39.68 -7.94
CA LEU A 216 12.29 40.07 -9.08
C LEU A 216 11.49 40.57 -10.29
N GLU A 217 10.17 40.41 -10.26
CA GLU A 217 9.26 40.80 -11.35
C GLU A 217 9.72 40.21 -12.70
N ILE A 218 9.97 38.90 -12.71
CA ILE A 218 10.30 38.13 -13.90
C ILE A 218 9.08 37.28 -14.27
N ASP A 219 8.65 37.38 -15.53
CA ASP A 219 7.57 36.56 -16.06
C ASP A 219 7.91 35.06 -15.95
N GLU A 220 6.88 34.25 -15.72
CA GLU A 220 7.03 32.83 -15.42
C GLU A 220 7.83 32.05 -16.47
N ASP A 221 7.62 32.37 -17.75
CA ASP A 221 8.30 31.79 -18.90
C ASP A 221 9.77 32.24 -19.02
N GLU A 222 10.13 33.37 -18.43
CA GLU A 222 11.48 33.93 -18.44
C GLU A 222 12.34 33.50 -17.25
N ILE A 223 11.75 32.91 -16.19
CA ILE A 223 12.49 32.45 -15.00
C ILE A 223 13.63 31.50 -15.39
N ILE A 224 13.36 30.56 -16.29
CA ILE A 224 14.37 29.57 -16.71
C ILE A 224 15.48 30.25 -17.52
N ASN A 225 15.15 31.19 -18.41
CA ASN A 225 16.13 31.96 -19.17
C ASN A 225 17.04 32.79 -18.24
N PHE A 226 16.46 33.43 -17.23
CA PHE A 226 17.21 34.16 -16.22
C PHE A 226 18.17 33.26 -15.44
N LEU A 227 17.71 32.07 -15.04
CA LEU A 227 18.55 31.12 -14.32
C LEU A 227 19.68 30.54 -15.20
N PHE A 228 19.43 30.35 -16.50
CA PHE A 228 20.49 30.01 -17.46
C PHE A 228 21.52 31.14 -17.57
N PHE A 229 21.10 32.40 -17.69
CA PHE A 229 21.98 33.56 -17.67
C PHE A 229 22.83 33.62 -16.38
N CYS A 230 22.21 33.35 -15.23
CA CYS A 230 22.92 33.25 -13.95
C CYS A 230 23.93 32.10 -13.90
N SER A 231 23.65 30.99 -14.59
CA SER A 231 24.48 29.78 -14.57
C SER A 231 25.85 29.94 -15.25
N GLU A 232 26.00 30.96 -16.09
CA GLU A 232 27.28 31.35 -16.72
C GLU A 232 28.26 31.98 -15.71
N ASP A 233 27.77 32.53 -14.58
CA ASP A 233 28.63 33.07 -13.52
C ASP A 233 29.15 31.94 -12.62
N ALA A 234 30.46 31.79 -12.48
CA ALA A 234 31.10 30.76 -11.66
C ALA A 234 30.61 30.78 -10.19
N ARG A 235 30.22 31.95 -9.67
CA ARG A 235 29.70 32.11 -8.30
C ARG A 235 28.35 31.43 -8.10
N TYR A 236 27.55 31.26 -9.16
CA TYR A 236 26.26 30.59 -9.08
C TYR A 236 26.41 29.15 -8.60
N LYS A 237 27.35 28.40 -9.20
CA LYS A 237 27.64 27.01 -8.82
C LYS A 237 28.15 26.90 -7.39
N GLU A 238 28.99 27.84 -6.96
CA GLU A 238 29.49 27.90 -5.57
C GLU A 238 28.36 28.10 -4.56
N LEU A 239 27.44 29.04 -4.83
CA LEU A 239 26.31 29.34 -3.96
C LEU A 239 25.29 28.19 -3.89
N LEU A 240 25.06 27.50 -5.01
CA LEU A 240 24.25 26.28 -5.06
C LEU A 240 24.85 25.12 -4.24
N PHE A 241 26.17 24.98 -4.24
CA PHE A 241 26.86 23.95 -3.47
C PHE A 241 26.75 24.18 -1.96
N ARG A 242 26.77 25.44 -1.53
CA ARG A 242 26.60 25.82 -0.12
C ARG A 242 25.14 25.81 0.36
N GLU A 243 24.19 25.51 -0.54
CA GLU A 243 22.74 25.46 -0.29
C GLU A 243 22.18 26.67 0.46
N SER A 244 22.79 27.84 0.26
CA SER A 244 22.43 29.06 0.96
C SER A 244 21.39 29.84 0.15
N GLY A 245 20.11 29.50 0.34
CA GLY A 245 18.99 30.15 -0.36
C GLY A 245 19.00 31.67 -0.24
N LEU A 246 19.33 32.23 0.93
CA LEU A 246 19.41 33.67 1.15
C LEU A 246 20.53 34.34 0.33
N LYS A 247 21.74 33.77 0.33
CA LYS A 247 22.86 34.32 -0.45
C LYS A 247 22.62 34.17 -1.95
N LEU A 248 21.92 33.10 -2.34
CA LEU A 248 21.52 32.88 -3.72
C LEU A 248 20.47 33.90 -4.17
N SER A 249 19.51 34.23 -3.29
CA SER A 249 18.52 35.30 -3.53
C SER A 249 19.20 36.66 -3.73
N GLN A 250 20.14 37.02 -2.85
CA GLN A 250 20.95 38.25 -3.00
C GLN A 250 21.81 38.27 -4.27
N PHE A 251 22.26 37.11 -4.72
CA PHE A 251 22.98 37.00 -5.99
C PHE A 251 22.05 37.25 -7.18
N PHE A 252 20.83 36.70 -7.15
CA PHE A 252 19.83 36.94 -8.19
C PHE A 252 19.39 38.40 -8.26
N GLU A 253 19.18 39.06 -7.11
CA GLU A 253 18.88 40.50 -7.05
C GLU A 253 19.96 41.34 -7.74
N LYS A 254 21.23 40.96 -7.66
CA LYS A 254 22.32 41.68 -8.34
C LYS A 254 22.41 41.40 -9.85
N LYS A 255 21.77 40.33 -10.33
CA LYS A 255 21.84 39.87 -11.71
C LYS A 255 20.61 40.23 -12.53
N VAL A 256 19.48 40.49 -11.87
CA VAL A 256 18.20 40.74 -12.54
C VAL A 256 18.27 41.95 -13.47
N ASP A 257 18.88 43.06 -13.05
CA ASP A 257 18.97 44.27 -13.86
C ASP A 257 19.76 44.01 -15.14
N SER A 258 20.92 43.37 -15.04
CA SER A 258 21.73 43.00 -16.22
C SER A 258 21.02 42.01 -17.15
N PHE A 259 20.15 41.17 -16.61
CA PHE A 259 19.35 40.26 -17.43
C PHE A 259 18.22 40.99 -18.16
N LYS A 260 17.50 41.89 -17.47
CA LYS A 260 16.45 42.71 -18.08
C LYS A 260 17.03 43.60 -19.18
N GLU A 261 18.19 44.21 -18.96
CA GLU A 261 18.94 44.97 -19.98
C GLU A 261 19.32 44.11 -21.19
N LEU A 262 19.83 42.88 -20.97
CA LEU A 262 20.21 41.97 -22.05
C LEU A 262 19.01 41.51 -22.89
N ARG A 263 17.83 41.39 -22.28
CA ARG A 263 16.63 40.86 -22.91
C ARG A 263 15.81 41.93 -23.65
N GLU A 264 16.17 43.21 -23.56
CA GLU A 264 15.31 44.34 -23.98
C GLU A 264 13.86 44.12 -23.55
N LEU A 265 13.67 43.85 -22.25
CA LEU A 265 12.35 43.83 -21.63
C LEU A 265 12.01 45.27 -21.24
N ASP A 266 11.39 46.01 -22.16
CA ASP A 266 10.62 47.23 -21.85
C ASP A 266 9.36 46.89 -21.05
#